data_AF-A0A8J2X5U0-F1
#
_entry.id   AF-A0A8J2X5U0-F1
#
_cell.length_a   1.000
_cell.length_b   1.000
_cell.length_c   1.000
_cell.angle_alpha   90.00
_cell.angle_beta   90.00
_cell.angle_gamma   90.00
#
_symmetry.space_group_name_H-M   'P 1'
#
loop_
_entity.id
_entity.type
_entity.pdbx_description
1 polymer ?
#
loop_
_entity_poly.entity_id
_entity_poly.type
_entity_poly.pdbx_seq_one_letter_code
_entity_poly.pdbx_strand_id
1 'polypeptide(L)' 'MMSESNFEQMSRDELAHYIVSHRDTPDGVEARRIYIRRMAEKAQKQGIELHNPTTQLTNE' A
#
# COMPACT_ATOMS: atom_id res chain seq x y z
N MET A 1 -17.48 10.20 1.90
CA MET A 1 -16.38 9.42 1.32
C MET A 1 -15.09 10.10 1.74
N MET A 2 -14.21 9.42 2.51
CA MET A 2 -12.88 9.97 2.75
C MET A 2 -12.11 9.89 1.43
N SER A 3 -11.70 11.03 0.89
CA SER A 3 -10.94 11.08 -0.36
C SER A 3 -9.57 10.46 -0.16
N GLU A 4 -9.04 9.79 -1.18
CA GLU A 4 -7.67 9.24 -1.26
C GLU A 4 -6.60 10.24 -0.76
N SER A 5 -6.87 11.54 -0.91
CA SER A 5 -6.06 12.65 -0.40
C SER A 5 -5.76 12.61 1.09
N ASN A 6 -6.59 11.96 1.92
CA ASN A 6 -6.36 11.90 3.37
C ASN A 6 -5.25 10.91 3.74
N PHE A 7 -5.23 9.74 3.10
CA PHE A 7 -4.18 8.73 3.34
C PHE A 7 -2.81 9.21 2.85
N GLU A 8 -2.78 10.02 1.80
CA GLU A 8 -1.56 10.64 1.29
C GLU A 8 -0.91 11.65 2.23
N GLN A 9 -1.61 12.08 3.28
CA GLN A 9 -1.09 13.04 4.25
C GLN A 9 -0.75 12.39 5.60
N MET A 10 -1.24 11.17 5.85
CA MET A 10 -0.95 10.42 7.07
C MET A 10 0.53 10.07 7.18
N SER A 11 1.05 10.14 8.40
CA SER A 11 2.35 9.56 8.73
C SER A 11 2.35 8.04 8.57
N ARG A 12 3.53 7.42 8.58
CA ARG A 12 3.67 5.97 8.45
C ARG A 12 2.90 5.21 9.53
N ASP A 13 3.02 5.67 10.78
CA ASP A 13 2.47 4.96 11.93
C ASP A 13 0.95 5.16 12.03
N GLU A 14 0.44 6.35 11.70
CA GLU A 14 -1.01 6.59 11.57
C GLU A 14 -1.63 5.71 10.49
N LEU A 15 -1.00 5.64 9.32
CA LEU A 15 -1.48 4.83 8.21
C LEU A 15 -1.44 3.33 8.55
N ALA A 16 -0.37 2.86 9.21
CA ALA A 16 -0.27 1.48 9.68
C ALA A 16 -1.36 1.14 10.70
N HIS A 17 -1.60 2.03 11.67
CA HIS A 17 -2.67 1.86 12.66
C HIS A 17 -4.04 1.81 11.97
N TYR A 18 -4.30 2.71 11.02
CA TYR A 18 -5.55 2.75 10.28
C TYR A 18 -5.80 1.44 9.51
N ILE A 19 -4.80 0.91 8.82
CA ILE A 19 -4.88 -0.36 8.07
C ILE A 19 -5.27 -1.52 8.99
N VAL A 20 -4.68 -1.60 10.18
CA VAL A 20 -5.00 -2.68 11.14
C VAL A 20 -6.43 -2.54 11.65
N SER A 21 -6.85 -1.32 12.00
CA SER A 21 -8.18 -1.05 12.55
C SER A 21 -9.31 -1.21 11.53
N HIS A 22 -9.03 -1.08 10.23
CA HIS A 22 -10.03 -1.13 9.15
C HIS A 22 -9.74 -2.21 8.10
N ARG A 23 -9.00 -3.26 8.48
CA ARG A 23 -8.43 -4.26 7.57
C ARG A 23 -9.40 -4.82 6.52
N ASP A 24 -10.66 -5.05 6.92
CA ASP A 24 -11.67 -5.70 6.10
C ASP A 24 -12.65 -4.71 5.43
N THR A 25 -12.37 -3.41 5.49
CA THR A 25 -13.16 -2.38 4.81
C THR A 25 -12.51 -1.98 3.48
N PRO A 26 -13.28 -1.46 2.51
CA PRO A 26 -12.71 -0.89 1.28
C PRO A 26 -11.63 0.17 1.55
N ASP A 27 -11.85 1.02 2.56
CA ASP A 27 -10.91 2.06 2.95
C ASP A 27 -9.59 1.47 3.50
N GLY A 28 -9.65 0.39 4.28
CA GLY A 28 -8.44 -0.31 4.74
C GLY A 28 -7.65 -0.96 3.61
N VAL A 29 -8.33 -1.48 2.58
CA VAL A 29 -7.69 -2.01 1.37
C VAL A 29 -6.99 -0.88 0.62
N GLU A 30 -7.62 0.28 0.48
CA GLU A 30 -7.03 1.44 -0.21
C GLU A 30 -5.85 2.03 0.58
N ALA A 31 -5.99 2.20 1.89
CA ALA A 31 -4.89 2.61 2.77
C ALA A 31 -3.68 1.66 2.66
N ARG A 32 -3.92 0.35 2.55
CA ARG A 32 -2.86 -0.65 2.34
C ARG A 32 -2.18 -0.50 0.99
N ARG A 33 -2.92 -0.22 -0.09
CA ARG A 33 -2.34 0.04 -1.42
C ARG A 33 -1.41 1.24 -1.40
N ILE A 34 -1.85 2.35 -0.79
CA ILE A 34 -1.04 3.57 -0.62
C ILE A 34 0.22 3.27 0.19
N TYR A 35 0.11 2.53 1.29
CA TYR A 35 1.26 2.14 2.11
C TYR A 35 2.30 1.33 1.30
N ILE A 36 1.84 0.33 0.53
CA ILE A 36 2.72 -0.48 -0.33
C ILE A 36 3.38 0.39 -1.40
N ARG A 37 2.63 1.29 -2.05
CA ARG A 37 3.15 2.21 -3.06
C ARG A 37 4.27 3.09 -2.50
N ARG A 38 4.07 3.69 -1.33
CA ARG A 38 5.10 4.51 -0.64
C ARG A 38 6.36 3.72 -0.32
N MET A 39 6.20 2.47 0.12
CA MET A 39 7.33 1.58 0.38
C MET A 39 8.10 1.25 -0.90
N ALA A 40 7.40 1.02 -2.01
CA ALA A 40 8.01 0.77 -3.30
C ALA A 40 8.78 1.99 -3.83
N GLU A 41 8.17 3.18 -3.76
CA GLU A 41 8.83 4.44 -4.13
C GLU A 41 10.08 4.71 -3.27
N LYS A 42 10.02 4.42 -1.97
CA LYS A 42 11.18 4.54 -1.07
C LYS A 42 12.30 3.56 -1.44
N ALA A 43 11.95 2.31 -1.74
CA ALA A 43 12.90 1.29 -2.18
C ALA A 43 13.59 1.72 -3.49
N GLN A 44 12.83 2.19 -4.46
CA GLN A 44 13.35 2.70 -5.73
C GLN A 44 14.31 3.89 -5.53
N LYS A 45 13.98 4.84 -4.65
CA LYS A 45 14.87 5.97 -4.30
C LYS A 45 16.18 5.52 -3.65
N GLN A 46 16.19 4.35 -3.01
CA GLN A 46 17.38 3.74 -2.42
C GLN A 46 18.14 2.84 -3.40
N GLY A 47 17.71 2.74 -4.66
CA GLY A 47 18.29 1.85 -5.66
C GLY A 47 17.98 0.37 -5.43
N ILE A 48 16.96 0.06 -4.61
CA ILE A 48 16.50 -1.31 -4.40
C ILE A 48 15.55 -1.68 -5.53
N GLU A 49 15.95 -2.66 -6.33
CA GLU A 49 15.09 -3.24 -7.36
C GLU A 49 14.04 -4.15 -6.71
N LEU A 50 12.76 -3.82 -6.91
CA LEU A 50 11.65 -4.68 -6.52
C LEU A 50 11.27 -5.55 -7.71
N HIS A 51 11.51 -6.85 -7.62
CA HIS A 51 10.98 -7.79 -8.59
C HIS A 51 9.48 -7.94 -8.37
N ASN A 52 8.67 -7.56 -9.36
CA ASN A 52 7.29 -8.00 -9.42
C ASN A 52 7.30 -9.50 -9.72
N PRO A 53 6.85 -10.37 -8.79
CA PRO A 53 6.66 -11.76 -9.15
C PRO A 53 5.59 -11.79 -10.24
N THR A 54 5.99 -12.14 -11.46
CA THR A 54 5.05 -12.49 -12.52
C THR A 54 4.36 -13.76 -12.06
N THR A 55 3.16 -13.64 -11.50
CA THR A 55 2.32 -14.81 -11.24
C THR A 55 2.00 -15.40 -12.62
N GLN A 56 2.73 -16.45 -13.02
CA GLN A 56 2.33 -17.25 -14.16
C GLN A 56 0.98 -17.84 -13.77
N LEU A 57 -0.10 -17.30 -14.34
CA LEU A 57 -1.41 -17.91 -14.30
C LEU A 57 -1.30 -19.18 -15.14
N THR A 58 -0.96 -20.29 -14.49
CA THR A 58 -1.17 -21.62 -15.05
C THR A 58 -2.67 -21.83 -15.15
N ASN A 59 -3.22 -21.63 -16.35
CA ASN A 59 -4.55 -22.09 -16.69
C ASN A 59 -4.48 -23.62 -16.76
N GLU A 60 -4.89 -24.31 -15.70
CA GLU A 60 -5.27 -25.73 -15.74
C GLU A 60 -6.77 -25.87 -16.01
#